data_AF-A0A349KI45-F1
#
_entry.id   AF-A0A349KI45-F1
#
_cell.length_a   1.000
_cell.length_b   1.000
_cell.length_c   1.000
_cell.angle_alpha   90.00
_cell.angle_beta   90.00
_cell.angle_gamma   90.00
#
_symmetry.space_group_name_H-M   'P 1'
#
loop_
_entity.id
_entity.type
_entity.pdbx_description
1 polymer ?
#
loop_
_entity_poly.entity_id
_entity_poly.type
_entity_poly.pdbx_seq_one_letter_code
_entity_poly.pdbx_strand_id
1 'polypeptide(L)'
;GDKLLGGPQAGIIVGKRELVEQLKNNPLKRALRVGKITLAALLEVIKLYKDPRRLATRLPLLADLTRPLAEIEEVAGRVQLELDKVLQGQAVVELG
;
A
#
# COMPACT_ATOMS: atom_id res chain seq x y z
N GLY A 1 -4.34 5.28 -5.61
CA GLY A 1 -5.08 4.03 -5.45
C GLY A 1 -4.32 3.13 -4.50
N ASP A 2 -4.50 1.84 -4.69
CA ASP A 2 -4.02 0.72 -3.86
C ASP A 2 -2.63 0.18 -4.23
N LYS A 3 -2.07 0.64 -5.34
CA LYS A 3 -0.68 0.35 -5.74
C LYS A 3 0.29 1.28 -4.99
N LEU A 4 1.28 1.86 -5.67
CA LEU A 4 2.34 2.69 -5.08
C LEU A 4 1.88 3.91 -4.27
N LEU A 5 0.61 4.34 -4.40
CA LEU A 5 0.06 5.39 -3.53
C LEU A 5 -0.28 4.86 -2.12
N GLY A 6 -0.42 3.54 -1.92
CA GLY A 6 -0.71 2.92 -0.62
C GLY A 6 -2.09 3.27 -0.04
N GLY A 7 -3.04 3.71 -0.87
CA GLY A 7 -4.40 4.04 -0.46
C GLY A 7 -5.42 2.96 -0.80
N PRO A 8 -6.73 3.26 -0.76
CA PRO A 8 -7.75 2.29 -1.19
C PRO A 8 -7.79 2.14 -2.72
N GLN A 9 -8.46 1.09 -3.20
CA GLN A 9 -8.70 0.87 -4.63
C GLN A 9 -9.46 2.08 -5.22
N ALA A 10 -8.80 2.78 -6.14
CA ALA A 10 -9.34 3.96 -6.79
C ALA A 10 -8.61 4.26 -8.10
N GLY A 11 -9.37 4.60 -9.14
CA GLY A 11 -8.85 5.23 -10.35
C GLY A 11 -8.62 6.72 -10.12
N ILE A 12 -7.39 7.20 -10.35
CA ILE A 12 -7.03 8.61 -10.22
C ILE A 12 -6.68 9.13 -11.61
N ILE A 13 -7.36 10.20 -12.03
CA ILE A 13 -7.12 10.87 -13.30
C ILE A 13 -6.68 12.30 -12.99
N VAL A 14 -5.55 12.71 -13.55
CA VAL A 14 -5.01 14.08 -13.48
C VAL A 14 -4.60 14.51 -14.88
N GLY A 15 -4.78 15.79 -15.22
CA GLY A 15 -4.49 16.29 -16.56
C GLY A 15 -5.09 17.67 -16.84
N LYS A 16 -5.19 18.03 -18.12
CA LYS A 16 -5.77 19.31 -18.56
C LYS A 16 -7.22 19.44 -18.13
N ARG A 17 -7.60 20.64 -17.69
CA ARG A 17 -8.96 20.94 -17.20
C ARG A 17 -10.03 20.59 -18.22
N GLU A 18 -9.82 20.93 -19.49
CA GLU A 18 -10.79 20.69 -20.56
C GLU A 18 -11.09 19.18 -20.72
N LEU A 19 -10.07 18.33 -20.62
CA LEU A 19 -10.21 16.87 -20.72
C LEU A 19 -10.90 16.28 -19.48
N VAL A 20 -10.57 16.79 -18.29
CA VAL A 20 -11.21 16.35 -17.04
C VAL A 20 -12.70 16.73 -17.04
N GLU A 21 -13.06 17.91 -17.53
CA GLU A 21 -14.47 18.32 -17.66
C GLU A 21 -15.23 17.46 -18.68
N GLN A 22 -14.61 17.09 -19.81
CA GLN A 22 -15.21 16.14 -20.75
C GLN A 22 -15.49 14.78 -20.08
N LEU A 23 -14.53 14.23 -19.33
CA LEU A 23 -14.73 12.98 -18.58
C LEU A 23 -15.82 13.11 -17.51
N LYS A 24 -15.93 14.28 -16.86
CA LYS A 24 -16.98 14.55 -15.85
C LYS A 24 -18.40 14.57 -16.45
N ASN A 25 -18.55 14.76 -17.75
CA ASN A 25 -19.82 14.77 -18.46
C ASN A 25 -20.15 13.42 -19.12
N ASN A 26 -19.23 12.45 -19.09
CA ASN A 26 -19.46 11.13 -19.66
C ASN A 26 -20.54 10.35 -18.86
N PRO A 27 -21.53 9.72 -19.52
CA PRO A 27 -22.57 8.92 -18.86
C PRO A 27 -22.04 7.84 -17.91
N LEU A 28 -20.89 7.24 -18.22
CA LEU A 28 -20.27 6.20 -17.39
C LEU A 28 -19.79 6.71 -16.03
N LYS A 29 -19.60 8.03 -15.85
CA LYS A 29 -19.18 8.61 -14.56
C LYS A 29 -20.07 8.17 -13.40
N ARG A 30 -21.38 8.09 -13.63
CA ARG A 30 -22.32 7.75 -12.54
C ARG A 30 -22.15 6.31 -12.08
N ALA A 31 -21.90 5.41 -13.04
CA ALA A 31 -21.66 3.98 -12.80
C ALA A 31 -20.28 3.75 -12.15
N LEU A 32 -19.27 4.51 -12.55
CA LEU A 32 -17.90 4.41 -12.03
C LEU A 32 -17.64 5.29 -10.79
N ARG A 33 -18.70 5.86 -10.19
CA ARG A 33 -18.54 6.81 -9.09
C ARG A 33 -18.00 6.11 -7.84
N VAL A 34 -16.89 6.61 -7.32
CA VAL A 34 -16.29 6.15 -6.07
C VAL A 34 -17.24 6.30 -4.87
N GLY A 35 -17.22 5.32 -3.97
CA GLY A 35 -18.00 5.35 -2.73
C GLY A 35 -17.47 6.37 -1.72
N LYS A 36 -18.34 6.83 -0.80
CA LYS A 36 -17.97 7.81 0.24
C LYS A 36 -16.80 7.36 1.11
N ILE A 37 -16.78 6.09 1.50
CA ILE A 37 -15.73 5.51 2.35
C ILE A 37 -14.38 5.52 1.61
N THR A 38 -14.35 5.01 0.38
CA THR A 38 -13.15 5.01 -0.46
C THR A 38 -12.63 6.43 -0.69
N LEU A 39 -13.51 7.41 -0.90
CA LEU A 39 -13.12 8.81 -1.06
C LEU A 39 -12.51 9.39 0.22
N ALA A 40 -13.11 9.12 1.38
CA ALA A 40 -12.59 9.56 2.67
C ALA A 40 -11.21 8.94 2.97
N ALA A 41 -11.07 7.63 2.79
CA ALA A 41 -9.80 6.93 2.97
C ALA A 41 -8.73 7.43 2.00
N LEU A 42 -9.08 7.69 0.73
CA LEU A 42 -8.14 8.25 -0.25
C LEU A 42 -7.68 9.66 0.14
N LEU A 43 -8.58 10.50 0.67
CA LEU A 43 -8.23 11.83 1.14
C LEU A 43 -7.22 11.78 2.30
N GLU A 44 -7.42 10.88 3.27
CA GLU A 44 -6.47 10.71 4.37
C GLU A 44 -5.10 10.26 3.89
N VAL A 45 -5.04 9.31 2.93
CA VAL A 45 -3.77 8.89 2.31
C VAL A 45 -3.08 10.09 1.65
N ILE A 46 -3.80 10.89 0.85
CA ILE A 46 -3.25 12.11 0.22
C ILE A 46 -2.73 13.10 1.27
N LYS A 47 -3.39 13.25 2.42
CA LYS A 47 -2.89 14.10 3.52
C LYS A 47 -1.56 13.60 4.08
N LEU A 48 -1.32 12.29 4.15
CA LEU A 48 -0.03 11.74 4.60
C LEU A 48 1.11 12.20 3.69
N TYR A 49 0.88 12.26 2.37
CA TYR A 49 1.87 12.73 1.38
C TYR A 49 2.29 14.20 1.56
N LYS A 50 1.58 14.99 2.39
CA LYS A 50 1.97 16.38 2.71
C LYS A 50 3.18 16.46 3.65
N ASP A 51 3.55 15.37 4.34
CA ASP A 51 4.77 15.29 5.16
C ASP A 51 5.64 14.09 4.73
N PRO A 52 6.39 14.22 3.62
CA PRO A 52 7.15 13.12 3.05
C PRO A 52 8.16 12.49 4.01
N ARG A 53 8.72 13.27 4.94
CA ARG A 53 9.72 12.82 5.92
C ARG A 53 9.20 11.76 6.89
N ARG A 54 7.87 11.74 7.12
CA ARG A 54 7.22 10.78 8.02
C ARG A 54 6.38 9.75 7.25
N LEU A 55 6.49 9.72 5.92
CA LEU A 55 5.62 8.88 5.11
C LEU A 55 5.92 7.39 5.30
N ALA A 56 7.21 7.02 5.35
CA ALA A 56 7.65 5.65 5.62
C ALA A 56 7.21 5.12 6.99
N THR A 57 6.93 5.99 7.97
CA THR A 57 6.44 5.58 9.30
C THR A 57 4.93 5.62 9.45
N ARG A 58 4.21 6.23 8.49
CA ARG A 58 2.75 6.44 8.56
C ARG A 58 1.97 5.70 7.48
N LEU A 59 2.62 5.34 6.38
CA LEU A 59 2.02 4.62 5.26
C LEU A 59 2.62 3.20 5.22
N PRO A 60 1.85 2.16 5.57
CA PRO A 60 2.36 0.78 5.67
C PRO A 60 3.10 0.31 4.42
N LEU A 61 2.56 0.61 3.24
CA LEU A 61 3.21 0.26 1.98
C LEU A 61 4.65 0.79 1.88
N LEU A 62 4.89 2.05 2.27
CA LEU A 62 6.26 2.57 2.25
C LEU A 62 7.09 2.04 3.40
N ALA A 63 6.50 1.78 4.57
CA ALA A 63 7.21 1.12 5.66
C ALA A 63 7.80 -0.21 5.18
N ASP A 64 7.00 -1.03 4.50
CA ASP A 64 7.42 -2.32 3.96
C ASP A 64 8.45 -2.15 2.82
N LEU A 65 8.20 -1.25 1.86
CA LEU A 65 9.09 -1.06 0.69
C LEU A 65 10.43 -0.44 1.04
N THR A 66 10.51 0.33 2.12
CA THR A 66 11.74 1.00 2.57
C THR A 66 12.38 0.32 3.77
N ARG A 67 11.87 -0.86 4.16
CA ARG A 67 12.36 -1.61 5.30
C ARG A 67 13.83 -2.01 5.10
N PRO A 68 14.73 -1.72 6.04
CA PRO A 68 16.12 -2.16 5.96
C PRO A 68 16.24 -3.69 5.89
N LEU A 69 17.21 -4.18 5.11
CA LEU A 69 17.46 -5.63 4.98
C LEU A 69 17.71 -6.30 6.34
N ALA A 70 18.47 -5.66 7.22
CA ALA A 70 18.75 -6.18 8.56
C ALA A 70 17.46 -6.46 9.37
N GLU A 71 16.44 -5.60 9.27
CA GLU A 71 15.17 -5.83 9.96
C GLU A 71 14.38 -7.00 9.34
N ILE A 72 14.51 -7.19 8.02
CA ILE A 72 13.90 -8.33 7.32
C ILE A 72 14.55 -9.62 7.80
N GLU A 73 15.89 -9.66 7.89
CA GLU A 73 16.67 -10.79 8.41
C GLU A 73 16.31 -11.10 9.88
N GLU A 74 16.13 -10.08 10.73
CA GLU A 74 15.66 -10.26 12.11
C GLU A 74 14.26 -10.89 12.20
N VAL A 75 13.35 -10.51 11.31
CA VAL A 75 12.03 -11.18 11.24
C VAL A 75 12.17 -12.60 10.73
N ALA A 76 12.99 -12.82 9.70
CA ALA A 76 13.23 -14.14 9.15
C ALA A 76 13.80 -15.10 10.22
N GLY A 77 14.77 -14.65 11.03
CA GLY A 77 15.33 -15.41 12.15
C GLY A 77 14.28 -15.79 13.19
N ARG A 78 13.41 -14.85 13.58
CA ARG A 78 12.32 -15.15 14.52
C ARG A 78 11.34 -16.18 13.97
N VAL A 79 11.02 -16.10 12.68
CA VAL A 79 10.13 -17.06 12.02
C VAL A 79 10.80 -18.42 11.88
N GLN A 80 12.08 -18.47 11.53
CA GLN A 80 12.87 -19.71 11.45
C GLN A 80 12.81 -20.49 12.77
N LEU A 81 13.05 -19.81 13.91
CA LEU A 81 13.01 -20.45 15.23
C LEU A 81 11.66 -21.11 15.54
N GLU A 82 10.55 -20.50 15.13
CA GLU A 82 9.22 -21.10 15.32
C GLU A 82 8.96 -22.25 14.34
N LEU A 83 9.44 -22.14 13.11
CA LEU A 83 9.34 -23.20 12.11
C LEU A 83 10.18 -24.43 12.48
N ASP A 84 11.40 -24.24 12.98
CA ASP A 84 12.28 -25.33 13.42
C ASP A 84 11.62 -26.16 14.53
N LYS A 85 10.92 -25.51 15.47
CA LYS A 85 10.16 -26.20 16.52
C LYS A 85 9.04 -27.07 15.95
N VAL A 86 8.31 -26.55 14.95
CA VAL A 86 7.16 -27.24 14.35
C VAL A 86 7.60 -28.37 13.43
N LEU A 87 8.72 -28.20 12.71
CA LEU A 87 9.19 -29.12 11.67
C LEU A 87 10.27 -30.08 12.16
N GLN A 88 10.54 -30.13 13.48
CA GLN A 88 11.58 -30.95 14.07
C GLN A 88 11.44 -32.42 13.65
N GLY A 89 12.48 -32.94 12.98
CA GLY A 89 12.52 -34.33 12.48
C GLY A 89 11.77 -34.57 11.16
N GLN A 90 11.17 -33.53 10.57
CA GLN A 90 10.48 -33.60 9.28
C GLN A 90 11.20 -32.80 8.18
N ALA A 91 11.78 -31.65 8.53
CA ALA A 91 12.55 -30.81 7.63
C ALA A 91 13.61 -29.99 8.39
N VAL A 92 14.57 -29.44 7.65
CA VAL A 92 15.56 -28.45 8.15
C VAL A 92 15.16 -27.08 7.59
N VAL A 93 15.15 -26.04 8.43
CA VAL A 93 14.88 -24.66 8.01
C VAL A 93 16.19 -23.88 8.00
N GLU A 94 16.56 -23.31 6.86
CA GLU A 94 17.77 -22.50 6.69
C GLU A 94 17.40 -21.11 6.16
N LEU A 95 18.08 -20.08 6.67
CA LEU A 95 18.08 -18.75 6.07
C LEU A 95 19.28 -18.67 5.12
N GLY A 96 19.00 -18.43 3.83
CA GLY A 96 20.00 -18.34 2.77
C GLY A 96 20.83 -17.07 2.81
#